data_AF-A0A2G4IQE1-F1
#
_entry.id   AF-A0A2G4IQE1-F1
#
_cell.length_a   1.000
_cell.length_b   1.000
_cell.length_c   1.000
_cell.angle_alpha   90.00
_cell.angle_beta   90.00
_cell.angle_gamma   90.00
#
_symmetry.space_group_name_H-M   'P 1'
#
loop_
_entity.id
_entity.type
_entity.pdbx_description
1 polymer ?
#
loop_
_entity_poly.entity_id
_entity_poly.type
_entity_poly.pdbx_seq_one_letter_code
_entity_poly.pdbx_strand_id
1 'polypeptide(L)'
;MRRIPLIIIVLIQVMGTDSLVHTDDMEKVMQLWCTQIGTWTGMIDITSKNRIIKKQELVTTHECTEAASFHIVRERFGSGTSTVKATFIDKSTQHVHTAYFANGKVAPYSF
;
A
#
# COMPACT_ATOMS: atom_id res chain seq x y z
N MET A 1 19.79 17.64 -17.08
CA MET A 1 19.36 16.93 -15.85
C MET A 1 17.91 17.29 -15.57
N ARG A 2 16.96 16.38 -15.85
CA ARG A 2 15.52 16.63 -15.67
C ARG A 2 15.16 16.40 -14.20
N ARG A 3 14.66 17.44 -13.53
CA ARG A 3 14.18 17.39 -12.15
C ARG A 3 12.78 16.78 -12.15
N ILE A 4 12.61 15.60 -11.55
CA ILE A 4 11.30 14.97 -11.32
C ILE A 4 10.77 15.57 -10.00
N PRO A 5 9.56 16.16 -9.98
CA PRO A 5 9.01 16.73 -8.76
C PRO A 5 8.72 15.62 -7.74
N LEU A 6 9.13 15.88 -6.50
CA LEU A 6 8.91 15.05 -5.33
C LEU A 6 7.40 15.01 -5.05
N ILE A 7 6.72 13.94 -5.44
CA ILE A 7 5.34 13.70 -5.01
C ILE A 7 5.42 13.26 -3.54
N ILE A 8 5.09 14.19 -2.64
CA ILE A 8 4.90 13.91 -1.22
C ILE A 8 3.67 13.02 -1.12
N ILE A 9 3.87 11.72 -0.93
CA ILE A 9 2.79 10.80 -0.55
C ILE A 9 2.50 11.08 0.92
N VAL A 10 1.51 11.92 1.17
CA VAL A 10 0.96 12.14 2.51
C VAL A 10 0.33 10.83 2.97
N LEU A 11 0.97 10.15 3.91
CA LEU A 11 0.38 9.05 4.67
C LEU A 11 -0.72 9.64 5.56
N ILE A 12 -1.96 9.63 5.05
CA ILE A 12 -3.14 9.98 5.84
C ILE A 12 -3.37 8.83 6.83
N GLN A 13 -3.08 9.08 8.11
CA GLN A 13 -3.57 8.24 9.19
C GLN A 13 -5.06 8.54 9.36
N VAL A 14 -5.93 7.67 8.85
CA VAL A 14 -7.37 7.78 9.07
C VAL A 14 -7.65 7.29 10.48
N MET A 15 -7.76 8.22 11.43
CA MET A 15 -8.47 7.97 12.68
C MET A 15 -9.95 7.84 12.34
N GLY A 16 -10.59 6.80 12.88
CA GLY A 16 -11.93 6.34 12.56
C GLY A 16 -12.95 7.42 12.24
N THR A 17 -13.34 7.43 10.97
CA THR A 17 -14.69 7.78 10.57
C THR A 17 -15.17 6.60 9.74
N ASP A 18 -16.22 5.91 10.19
CA ASP A 18 -16.99 4.99 9.36
C ASP A 18 -17.68 5.82 8.28
N SER A 19 -16.91 6.32 7.30
CA SER A 19 -17.50 6.85 6.09
C SER A 19 -18.00 5.63 5.32
N LEU A 20 -19.31 5.57 5.14
CA LEU A 20 -19.97 4.75 4.13
C LEU A 20 -19.45 5.23 2.76
N VAL A 21 -18.23 4.85 2.41
CA VAL A 21 -17.74 5.03 1.06
C VAL A 21 -18.54 4.06 0.23
N HIS A 22 -19.34 4.60 -0.69
CA HIS A 22 -20.17 3.77 -1.55
C HIS A 22 -19.23 2.84 -2.34
N THR A 23 -19.60 1.56 -2.44
CA THR A 23 -18.77 0.52 -3.08
C THR A 23 -18.30 0.93 -4.47
N ASP A 24 -19.13 1.65 -5.22
CA ASP A 24 -18.83 2.12 -6.57
C ASP A 24 -17.65 3.10 -6.59
N ASP A 25 -17.49 3.91 -5.53
CA ASP A 25 -16.33 4.79 -5.38
C ASP A 25 -15.09 4.00 -4.93
N MET A 26 -15.29 2.92 -4.18
CA MET A 26 -14.20 2.01 -3.79
C MET A 26 -13.70 1.16 -4.94
N GLU A 27 -14.57 0.67 -5.82
CA GLU A 27 -14.18 -0.02 -7.05
C GLU A 27 -13.35 0.90 -7.95
N LYS A 28 -13.73 2.18 -8.10
CA LYS A 28 -12.93 3.18 -8.82
C LYS A 28 -11.59 3.43 -8.16
N VAL A 29 -11.53 3.56 -6.84
CA VAL A 29 -10.27 3.74 -6.10
C VAL A 29 -9.36 2.52 -6.28
N MET A 30 -9.89 1.31 -6.21
CA MET A 30 -9.12 0.09 -6.45
C MET A 30 -8.60 0.01 -7.89
N GLN A 31 -9.42 0.36 -8.88
CA GLN A 31 -8.98 0.45 -10.29
C GLN A 31 -7.84 1.48 -10.44
N LEU A 32 -7.93 2.63 -9.78
CA LEU A 32 -6.86 3.63 -9.77
C LEU A 32 -5.58 3.09 -9.13
N TRP A 33 -5.67 2.37 -8.02
CA TRP A 33 -4.50 1.72 -7.42
C TRP A 33 -3.89 0.66 -8.33
N CYS A 34 -4.72 -0.11 -9.04
CA CYS A 34 -4.24 -1.08 -10.02
C CYS A 34 -3.55 -0.44 -11.23
N THR A 35 -3.72 0.86 -11.49
CA THR A 35 -2.87 1.55 -12.50
C THR A 35 -1.41 1.69 -12.07
N GLN A 36 -1.10 1.48 -10.79
CA GLN A 36 0.25 1.53 -10.23
C GLN A 36 0.92 0.15 -10.16
N ILE A 37 0.34 -0.89 -10.78
CA ILE A 37 0.93 -2.23 -10.86
C ILE A 37 2.38 -2.13 -11.35
N GLY A 38 3.24 -2.93 -10.74
CA GLY A 38 4.65 -3.01 -11.10
C GLY A 38 5.55 -2.88 -9.88
N THR A 39 6.85 -2.76 -10.14
CA THR A 39 7.87 -2.56 -9.10
C THR A 39 8.43 -1.15 -9.18
N TRP A 40 8.44 -0.48 -8.04
CA TRP A 40 8.93 0.87 -7.86
C TRP A 40 10.08 0.84 -6.86
N THR A 41 11.13 1.61 -7.13
CA THR A 41 12.28 1.71 -6.23
C THR A 41 12.59 3.17 -5.97
N GLY A 42 12.88 3.51 -4.73
CA GLY A 42 13.27 4.86 -4.33
C GLY A 42 14.04 4.89 -3.02
N MET A 43 14.66 6.04 -2.74
CA MET A 43 15.28 6.29 -1.44
C MET A 43 14.30 7.05 -0.56
N ILE A 44 14.08 6.57 0.66
CA ILE A 44 13.26 7.24 1.67
C ILE A 44 14.11 7.65 2.88
N ASP A 45 13.66 8.69 3.58
CA ASP A 45 14.25 9.10 4.85
C ASP A 45 13.57 8.35 6.00
N ILE A 46 14.33 7.57 6.76
CA ILE A 46 13.86 6.91 7.98
C ILE A 46 14.37 7.67 9.19
N THR A 47 13.45 8.07 10.05
CA THR A 47 13.77 8.75 11.31
C THR A 47 13.80 7.73 12.45
N SER A 48 14.97 7.59 13.08
CA SER A 48 15.12 6.74 14.27
C SER A 48 14.51 7.39 15.52
N LYS A 49 14.34 6.61 16.60
CA LYS A 49 13.88 7.11 17.92
C LYS A 49 14.67 8.32 18.43
N ASN A 50 15.96 8.40 18.10
CA ASN A 50 16.85 9.50 18.50
C ASN A 50 16.88 10.65 17.49
N ARG A 51 15.90 10.74 16.57
CA ARG A 51 15.79 11.74 15.49
C ARG A 51 16.94 11.76 14.48
N ILE A 52 17.77 10.73 14.43
CA ILE A 52 18.76 10.57 13.37
C ILE A 52 18.02 10.14 12.10
N ILE A 53 18.21 10.90 11.02
CA ILE A 53 17.66 10.62 9.69
C ILE A 53 18.67 9.79 8.90
N LYS A 54 18.21 8.68 8.31
CA LYS A 54 19.01 7.84 7.41
C LYS A 54 18.26 7.60 6.11
N LYS A 55 18.99 7.62 5.00
CA LYS A 55 18.44 7.20 3.71
C LYS A 55 18.41 5.68 3.64
N GLN A 56 17.27 5.11 3.25
CA GLN A 56 17.06 3.68 3.07
C GLN A 56 16.41 3.45 1.72
N GLU A 57 16.91 2.48 0.96
CA GLU A 57 16.22 2.01 -0.24
C GLU A 57 14.89 1.36 0.16
N LEU A 58 13.81 1.77 -0.52
CA LEU A 58 12.50 1.14 -0.46
C LEU A 58 12.20 0.58 -1.85
N VAL A 59 11.93 -0.72 -1.90
CA VAL A 59 11.39 -1.39 -3.08
C VAL A 59 9.93 -1.73 -2.79
N THR A 60 9.02 -1.22 -3.63
CA THR A 60 7.58 -1.45 -3.51
C THR A 60 7.07 -2.19 -4.73
N THR A 61 6.43 -3.34 -4.54
CA THR A 61 5.77 -4.10 -5.60
C THR A 61 4.27 -4.06 -5.41
N HIS A 62 3.55 -3.60 -6.43
CA HIS A 62 2.10 -3.53 -6.48
C HIS A 62 1.56 -4.63 -7.40
N GLU A 63 0.64 -5.43 -6.87
CA GLU A 63 -0.05 -6.51 -7.57
C GLU A 63 -1.57 -6.29 -7.46
N CYS A 64 -2.32 -6.61 -8.51
CA CYS A 64 -3.78 -6.66 -8.47
C CYS A 64 -4.31 -7.94 -9.10
N THR A 65 -5.50 -8.35 -8.70
CA THR A 65 -6.29 -9.35 -9.43
C THR A 65 -6.88 -8.76 -10.72
N GLU A 66 -7.18 -9.60 -11.72
CA GLU A 66 -7.76 -9.18 -13.01
C GLU A 66 -9.06 -8.37 -12.87
N ALA A 67 -9.86 -8.64 -11.82
CA ALA A 67 -11.11 -7.93 -11.54
C ALA A 67 -10.94 -6.61 -10.75
N ALA A 68 -9.70 -6.20 -10.44
CA ALA A 68 -9.39 -5.04 -9.60
C ALA A 68 -10.09 -5.02 -8.22
N SER A 69 -10.54 -6.17 -7.71
CA SER A 69 -11.18 -6.30 -6.40
C SER A 69 -10.19 -6.54 -5.26
N PHE A 70 -8.92 -6.78 -5.59
CA PHE A 70 -7.85 -7.10 -4.66
C PHE A 70 -6.57 -6.39 -5.09
N HIS A 71 -5.90 -5.74 -4.14
CA HIS A 71 -4.64 -5.02 -4.35
C HIS A 71 -3.65 -5.36 -3.24
N ILE A 72 -2.44 -5.74 -3.62
CA ILE A 72 -1.34 -6.09 -2.71
C ILE A 72 -0.21 -5.09 -2.94
N VAL A 73 0.28 -4.52 -1.84
CA VAL A 73 1.51 -3.73 -1.81
C VAL A 73 2.51 -4.45 -0.96
N ARG A 74 3.65 -4.85 -1.55
CA ARG A 74 4.80 -5.42 -0.83
C ARG A 74 5.88 -4.36 -0.75
N GLU A 75 6.31 -4.02 0.46
CA GLU A 75 7.36 -3.02 0.70
C GLU A 75 8.57 -3.69 1.33
N ARG A 76 9.75 -3.51 0.75
CA ARG A 76 11.02 -4.03 1.26
C ARG A 76 11.98 -2.88 1.54
N PHE A 77 12.47 -2.82 2.78
CA PHE A 77 13.43 -1.80 3.22
C PHE A 77 14.86 -2.36 3.11
N GLY A 78 15.57 -1.98 2.04
CA GLY A 78 16.92 -2.46 1.72
C GLY A 78 16.98 -3.98 1.54
N SER A 79 17.95 -4.62 2.19
CA SER A 79 18.06 -6.08 2.25
C SER A 79 17.24 -6.72 3.37
N GLY A 80 16.50 -5.92 4.16
CA GLY A 80 15.88 -6.33 5.41
C GLY A 80 14.36 -6.50 5.35
N THR A 81 13.69 -5.97 6.36
CA THR A 81 12.25 -6.14 6.65
C THR A 81 11.40 -5.93 5.42
N SER A 82 10.47 -6.88 5.19
CA SER A 82 9.43 -6.75 4.19
C SER A 82 8.07 -6.63 4.87
N THR A 83 7.21 -5.74 4.40
CA THR A 83 5.81 -5.68 4.83
C THR A 83 4.91 -5.96 3.64
N VAL A 84 3.72 -6.48 3.91
CA VAL A 84 2.69 -6.64 2.90
C VAL A 84 1.42 -6.01 3.41
N LYS A 85 0.81 -5.15 2.59
CA LYS A 85 -0.54 -4.63 2.78
C LYS A 85 -1.42 -5.25 1.70
N ALA A 86 -2.48 -5.94 2.10
CA ALA A 86 -3.48 -6.43 1.17
C ALA A 86 -4.80 -5.74 1.44
N THR A 87 -5.41 -5.19 0.40
CA THR A 87 -6.69 -4.50 0.46
C THR A 87 -7.66 -5.14 -0.52
N PHE A 88 -8.90 -5.37 -0.10
CA PHE A 88 -9.93 -5.98 -0.92
C PHE A 88 -11.32 -5.46 -0.62
N ILE A 89 -12.21 -5.59 -1.60
CA ILE A 89 -13.62 -5.26 -1.47
C ILE A 89 -14.38 -6.54 -1.11
N ASP A 90 -15.03 -6.57 0.06
CA ASP A 90 -16.02 -7.57 0.40
C ASP A 90 -17.38 -7.14 -0.16
N LYS A 91 -17.81 -7.82 -1.23
CA LYS A 91 -19.07 -7.52 -1.91
C LYS A 91 -20.30 -7.90 -1.09
N SER A 92 -20.17 -8.81 -0.12
CA SER A 92 -21.29 -9.26 0.72
C SER A 92 -21.65 -8.21 1.78
N THR A 93 -20.65 -7.51 2.31
CA THR A 93 -20.81 -6.46 3.31
C THR A 93 -20.69 -5.05 2.72
N GLN A 94 -20.33 -4.93 1.44
CA GLN A 94 -20.06 -3.65 0.77
C GLN A 94 -18.92 -2.85 1.44
N HIS A 95 -18.00 -3.54 2.13
CA HIS A 95 -16.92 -2.91 2.88
C HIS A 95 -15.55 -3.17 2.26
N VAL A 96 -14.60 -2.29 2.54
CA VAL A 96 -13.19 -2.47 2.20
C VAL A 96 -12.44 -3.00 3.41
N HIS A 97 -11.72 -4.10 3.22
CA HIS A 97 -10.87 -4.68 4.24
C HIS A 97 -9.41 -4.46 3.88
N THR A 98 -8.61 -4.08 4.87
CA THR A 98 -7.15 -4.00 4.71
C THR A 98 -6.48 -4.76 5.84
N ALA A 99 -5.53 -5.62 5.49
CA ALA A 99 -4.70 -6.34 6.45
C ALA A 99 -3.21 -6.10 6.18
N TYR A 100 -2.44 -6.05 7.26
CA TYR A 100 -1.02 -5.76 7.27
C TYR A 100 -0.24 -6.95 7.81
N PHE A 101 0.80 -7.35 7.09
CA PHE A 101 1.67 -8.44 7.46
C PHE A 101 3.12 -7.97 7.55
N ALA A 102 3.75 -8.25 8.69
CA ALA A 102 5.19 -8.09 8.84
C ALA A 102 5.93 -9.29 8.25
N ASN A 103 7.20 -9.10 7.90
CA ASN A 103 8.12 -10.11 7.38
C ASN A 103 7.72 -10.76 6.04
N GLY A 104 6.95 -10.05 5.21
CA GLY A 104 6.69 -10.46 3.83
C GLY A 104 5.73 -11.65 3.65
N LYS A 105 5.16 -12.19 4.73
CA LYS A 105 4.28 -13.37 4.67
C LYS A 105 2.82 -12.96 4.74
N VAL A 106 2.12 -13.08 3.61
CA VAL A 106 0.66 -13.05 3.57
C VAL A 106 0.17 -14.34 4.23
N ALA A 107 -0.67 -14.25 5.27
CA ALA A 107 -1.38 -15.44 5.75
C ALA A 107 -2.22 -16.00 4.60
N PRO A 108 -2.33 -17.33 4.42
CA PRO A 108 -3.19 -17.89 3.39
C PRO A 108 -4.61 -17.38 3.64
N TYR A 109 -5.07 -16.49 2.78
CA TYR A 109 -6.40 -15.92 2.91
C TYR A 109 -7.42 -16.94 2.46
N SER A 110 -8.32 -17.32 3.38
CA SER A 110 -9.65 -17.81 3.06
C SER A 110 -10.58 -16.60 2.99
N PHE A 111 -11.00 -16.22 1.79
CA PHE A 111 -12.17 -15.36 1.57
C PHE A 111 -13.33 -16.26 1.15
#